data_AF-A0A6C0F596-F1
#
_entry.id   AF-A0A6C0F596-F1
#
_cell.length_a   1.000
_cell.length_b   1.000
_cell.length_c   1.000
_cell.angle_alpha   90.00
_cell.angle_beta   90.00
_cell.angle_gamma   90.00
#
_symmetry.space_group_name_H-M   'P 1'
#
loop_
_entity.id
_entity.type
_entity.pdbx_description
1 polymer ?
#
loop_
_entity_poly.entity_id
_entity_poly.type
_entity_poly.pdbx_seq_one_letter_code
_entity_poly.pdbx_strand_id
1 'polypeptide(L)'
;MSALYVKPVTKDEQILLLLKEVLHHNIDVCQLILKYKKTEEQQEIMDYHIHRWETIARSHFTLHDTHEGQFSYIFDREKYVIKCDHKPTFYNVTGISYQVVELLHELIKLNKIDTENSHIEDYKYWLEHDDMLYTALASKIKIKMEQQY
;
A
#
# COMPACT_ATOMS: atom_id res chain seq x y z
N MET A 1 16.72 -46.26 -20.87
CA MET A 1 15.64 -46.15 -19.88
C MET A 1 15.25 -44.69 -19.77
N SER A 2 14.18 -44.29 -20.46
CA SER A 2 13.67 -42.91 -20.44
C SER A 2 13.04 -42.60 -19.09
N ALA A 3 13.43 -41.49 -18.47
CA ALA A 3 12.86 -41.03 -17.21
C ALA A 3 11.35 -40.78 -17.37
N LEU A 4 10.54 -41.46 -16.56
CA LEU A 4 9.10 -41.20 -16.43
C LEU A 4 8.91 -39.83 -15.77
N TYR A 5 8.57 -38.82 -16.57
CA TYR A 5 8.16 -37.51 -16.07
C TYR A 5 6.78 -37.64 -15.43
N VAL A 6 6.70 -37.46 -14.11
CA VAL A 6 5.42 -37.40 -13.38
C VAL A 6 5.01 -35.92 -13.30
N LYS A 7 3.98 -35.55 -14.06
CA LYS A 7 3.41 -34.19 -14.01
C LYS A 7 2.85 -33.93 -12.60
N PRO A 8 3.24 -32.84 -11.93
CA PRO A 8 2.66 -32.50 -10.64
C PRO A 8 1.16 -32.19 -10.83
N VAL A 9 0.33 -32.85 -10.02
CA VAL A 9 -1.12 -32.69 -10.03
C VAL A 9 -1.45 -31.27 -9.55
N THR A 10 -2.23 -30.55 -10.35
CA THR A 10 -2.69 -29.21 -10.01
C THR A 10 -3.70 -29.24 -8.84
N LYS A 11 -3.83 -28.13 -8.11
CA LYS A 11 -4.80 -28.03 -6.99
C LYS A 11 -6.22 -28.40 -7.45
N ASP A 12 -6.62 -27.99 -8.65
CA ASP A 12 -7.94 -28.29 -9.21
C ASP A 12 -8.11 -29.78 -9.53
N GLU A 13 -7.07 -30.45 -10.02
CA GLU A 13 -7.08 -31.89 -10.27
C GLU A 13 -7.14 -32.70 -8.95
N GLN A 14 -6.51 -32.20 -7.88
CA GLN A 14 -6.62 -32.79 -6.53
C GLN A 14 -8.05 -32.64 -5.97
N ILE A 15 -8.65 -31.45 -6.10
CA ILE A 15 -10.03 -31.20 -5.69
C ILE A 15 -11.00 -32.07 -6.50
N LEU A 16 -10.76 -32.22 -7.81
CA LEU A 16 -11.57 -33.09 -8.67
C LEU A 16 -11.52 -34.56 -8.24
N LEU A 17 -10.34 -35.07 -7.86
CA LEU A 17 -10.17 -36.43 -7.37
C LEU A 17 -10.97 -36.66 -6.09
N LEU A 18 -10.87 -35.75 -5.12
CA LEU A 18 -11.63 -35.81 -3.87
C LEU A 18 -13.15 -35.71 -4.09
N LEU A 19 -13.58 -34.78 -4.94
CA LEU A 19 -15.00 -34.63 -5.29
C LEU A 19 -15.58 -35.89 -5.92
N LYS A 20 -14.79 -36.58 -6.76
CA LYS A 20 -15.21 -37.85 -7.39
C LYS A 20 -15.42 -38.96 -6.37
N GLU A 21 -14.59 -39.05 -5.33
CA GLU A 21 -14.76 -40.04 -4.25
C GLU A 21 -16.04 -39.76 -3.45
N VAL A 22 -16.34 -38.50 -3.16
CA VAL A 22 -17.51 -38.09 -2.37
C VAL A 22 -18.82 -38.18 -3.15
N LEU A 23 -18.80 -37.91 -4.47
CA LEU A 23 -20.00 -37.84 -5.32
C LEU A 23 -20.16 -39.05 -6.24
N HIS A 24 -19.60 -40.21 -5.86
CA HIS A 24 -19.72 -41.48 -6.58
C HIS A 24 -19.39 -41.37 -8.09
N HIS A 25 -18.28 -40.71 -8.43
CA HIS A 25 -17.82 -40.49 -9.81
C HIS A 25 -18.78 -39.73 -10.74
N ASN A 26 -19.70 -38.92 -10.21
CA ASN A 26 -20.52 -38.04 -11.06
C ASN A 26 -19.67 -36.85 -11.58
N ILE A 27 -19.09 -37.02 -12.77
CA ILE A 27 -18.14 -36.09 -13.37
C ILE A 27 -18.77 -34.72 -13.66
N ASP A 28 -20.02 -34.71 -14.13
CA ASP A 28 -20.70 -33.48 -14.53
C ASP A 28 -20.95 -32.56 -13.33
N VAL A 29 -21.39 -33.14 -12.21
CA VAL A 29 -21.60 -32.39 -10.96
C VAL A 29 -20.26 -31.89 -10.40
N CYS A 30 -19.20 -32.70 -10.44
CA CYS A 30 -17.88 -32.27 -9.98
C CYS A 30 -17.31 -31.10 -10.79
N GLN A 31 -17.47 -31.14 -12.12
CA GLN A 31 -17.05 -30.05 -13.01
C GLN A 31 -17.86 -28.77 -12.77
N LEU A 32 -19.16 -28.92 -12.54
CA LEU A 32 -20.04 -27.81 -12.20
C LEU A 32 -19.61 -27.14 -10.89
N ILE A 33 -19.33 -27.92 -9.85
CA ILE A 33 -18.85 -27.41 -8.55
C ILE A 33 -17.52 -26.66 -8.72
N LEU A 34 -16.56 -27.22 -9.46
CA LEU A 34 -15.28 -26.55 -9.72
C LEU A 34 -15.46 -25.24 -10.48
N LYS A 35 -16.39 -25.19 -11.44
CA LYS A 35 -16.71 -23.97 -12.17
C LYS A 35 -17.30 -22.92 -11.24
N TYR A 36 -18.28 -23.28 -10.40
CA TYR A 36 -18.88 -22.36 -9.43
C TYR A 36 -17.85 -21.81 -8.45
N LYS A 37 -17.05 -22.70 -7.85
CA LYS A 37 -15.95 -22.33 -6.96
C LYS A 37 -15.03 -21.29 -7.61
N LYS A 38 -14.61 -21.53 -8.86
CA LYS A 38 -13.72 -20.61 -9.58
C LYS A 38 -14.38 -19.26 -9.84
N THR A 39 -15.67 -19.24 -10.16
CA THR A 39 -16.42 -18.00 -10.33
C THR A 39 -16.56 -17.23 -9.02
N GLU A 40 -16.83 -17.91 -7.90
CA GLU A 40 -16.87 -17.29 -6.58
C GLU A 40 -15.50 -16.74 -6.17
N GLU A 41 -14.41 -17.52 -6.32
CA GLU A 41 -13.05 -17.04 -6.05
C GLU A 41 -12.71 -15.78 -6.87
N GLN A 42 -13.10 -15.75 -8.15
CA GLN A 42 -12.90 -14.57 -9.00
C GLN A 42 -13.70 -13.36 -8.54
N GLN A 43 -14.95 -13.58 -8.09
CA GLN A 43 -15.80 -12.52 -7.57
C GLN A 43 -15.24 -11.96 -6.26
N GLU A 44 -14.83 -12.83 -5.32
CA GLU A 44 -14.21 -12.42 -4.06
C GLU A 44 -12.91 -11.63 -4.28
N ILE A 45 -12.07 -12.07 -5.22
CA ILE A 45 -10.85 -11.35 -5.60
C ILE A 45 -11.20 -9.96 -6.14
N MET A 46 -12.21 -9.87 -7.02
CA MET A 46 -12.66 -8.60 -7.57
C MET A 46 -13.16 -7.66 -6.48
N ASP A 47 -14.04 -8.16 -5.61
CA ASP A 47 -14.63 -7.38 -4.52
C ASP A 47 -13.56 -6.89 -3.53
N TYR A 48 -12.58 -7.74 -3.23
CA TYR A 48 -11.41 -7.35 -2.43
C TYR A 48 -10.66 -6.18 -3.05
N HIS A 49 -10.37 -6.24 -4.35
CA HIS A 49 -9.63 -5.18 -5.04
C HIS A 49 -10.44 -3.89 -5.17
N ILE A 50 -11.74 -3.98 -5.44
CA ILE A 50 -12.65 -2.83 -5.47
C ILE A 50 -12.68 -2.15 -4.11
N HIS A 51 -12.92 -2.92 -3.04
CA HIS A 51 -12.97 -2.38 -1.69
C HIS A 51 -11.66 -1.69 -1.30
N ARG A 52 -10.53 -2.31 -1.63
CA ARG A 52 -9.21 -1.71 -1.37
C ARG A 52 -8.98 -0.42 -2.16
N TRP A 53 -9.45 -0.35 -3.41
CA TRP A 53 -9.38 0.87 -4.21
C TRP A 53 -10.25 1.98 -3.62
N GLU A 54 -11.50 1.67 -3.24
CA GLU A 54 -12.43 2.64 -2.66
C GLU A 54 -12.01 3.15 -1.29
N THR A 55 -11.31 2.33 -0.49
CA THR A 55 -10.90 2.71 0.86
C THR A 55 -9.56 3.43 0.88
N ILE A 56 -8.56 2.93 0.14
CA ILE A 56 -7.20 3.47 0.17
C ILE A 56 -7.00 4.49 -0.95
N ALA A 57 -7.19 4.08 -2.21
CA ALA A 57 -6.85 4.93 -3.35
C ALA A 57 -7.78 6.14 -3.44
N ARG A 58 -9.09 5.95 -3.32
CA ARG A 58 -10.05 7.06 -3.31
C ARG A 58 -9.80 8.02 -2.14
N SER A 59 -9.49 7.50 -0.95
CA SER A 59 -9.15 8.35 0.20
C SER A 59 -7.89 9.17 -0.06
N HIS A 60 -6.88 8.57 -0.67
CA HIS A 60 -5.66 9.27 -1.08
C HIS A 60 -5.96 10.41 -2.08
N PHE A 61 -6.68 10.14 -3.17
CA PHE A 61 -7.01 11.19 -4.16
C PHE A 61 -7.90 12.28 -3.59
N THR A 62 -8.89 11.91 -2.77
CA THR A 62 -9.76 12.89 -2.09
C THR A 62 -8.96 13.78 -1.14
N LEU A 63 -7.95 13.22 -0.47
CA LEU A 63 -7.06 13.98 0.39
C LEU A 63 -6.20 14.91 -0.45
N HIS A 64 -5.48 14.39 -1.44
CA HIS A 64 -4.66 15.16 -2.37
C HIS A 64 -5.39 16.41 -2.91
N ASP A 65 -6.60 16.23 -3.43
CA ASP A 65 -7.36 17.33 -4.05
C ASP A 65 -7.90 18.36 -3.04
N THR A 66 -7.90 18.05 -1.75
CA THR A 66 -8.36 18.96 -0.67
C THR A 66 -7.22 19.53 0.16
N HIS A 67 -5.96 19.20 -0.16
CA HIS A 67 -4.80 19.46 0.69
C HIS A 67 -3.90 20.58 0.17
N GLU A 68 -4.42 21.80 0.04
CA GLU A 68 -3.57 22.98 -0.15
C GLU A 68 -3.13 23.56 1.20
N GLY A 69 -1.81 23.60 1.46
CA GLY A 69 -1.20 24.36 2.56
C GLY A 69 -1.36 23.80 3.98
N GLN A 70 -1.62 22.50 4.12
CA GLN A 70 -2.00 21.87 5.40
C GLN A 70 -0.94 20.97 6.05
N PHE A 71 0.31 20.98 5.57
CA PHE A 71 1.40 20.19 6.16
C PHE A 71 1.95 20.79 7.44
N SER A 72 2.54 19.90 8.24
CA SER A 72 3.58 20.29 9.18
C SER A 72 4.85 20.59 8.40
N TYR A 73 5.40 21.79 8.55
CA TYR A 73 6.63 22.17 7.85
C TYR A 73 7.55 22.98 8.78
N ILE A 74 8.82 22.99 8.40
CA ILE A 74 9.90 23.61 9.15
C ILE A 74 10.29 24.87 8.38
N PHE A 75 10.08 26.03 8.97
CA PHE A 75 10.45 27.30 8.34
C PHE A 75 11.93 27.63 8.60
N ASP A 76 12.42 27.27 9.79
CA ASP A 76 13.81 27.42 10.22
C ASP A 76 14.10 26.44 11.36
N ARG A 77 15.37 26.21 11.73
CA ARG A 77 15.79 25.31 12.84
C ARG A 77 15.15 25.64 14.20
N GLU A 78 14.52 26.81 14.33
CA GLU A 78 13.83 27.26 15.54
C GLU A 78 12.30 27.28 15.42
N LYS A 79 11.75 27.37 14.20
CA LYS A 79 10.32 27.58 13.96
C LYS A 79 9.70 26.39 13.24
N TYR A 80 8.95 25.61 14.01
CA TYR A 80 8.23 24.43 13.57
C TYR A 80 6.72 24.71 13.54
N VAL A 81 6.06 24.49 12.41
CA VAL A 81 4.60 24.50 12.33
C VAL A 81 4.15 23.05 12.37
N ILE A 82 3.50 22.66 13.47
CA ILE A 82 2.96 21.30 13.66
C ILE A 82 1.46 21.36 13.39
N LYS A 83 0.99 20.70 12.33
CA LYS A 83 -0.42 20.57 11.98
C LYS A 83 -0.87 19.12 12.14
N CYS A 84 -2.03 18.93 12.76
CA CYS A 84 -2.65 17.61 12.83
C CYS A 84 -3.11 17.15 11.43
N ASP A 85 -3.16 15.84 11.21
CA ASP A 85 -3.69 15.28 9.97
C ASP A 85 -5.12 15.74 9.72
N HIS A 86 -5.37 16.31 8.53
CA HIS A 86 -6.64 16.94 8.20
C HIS A 86 -7.81 15.95 8.14
N LYS A 87 -7.56 14.67 7.84
CA LYS A 87 -8.53 13.59 8.02
C LYS A 87 -7.84 12.30 8.49
N PRO A 88 -8.15 11.80 9.70
CA PRO A 88 -7.59 10.54 10.18
C PRO A 88 -8.18 9.32 9.46
N THR A 89 -9.13 9.48 8.52
CA THR A 89 -9.74 8.35 7.80
C THR A 89 -8.70 7.53 7.05
N PHE A 90 -7.71 8.17 6.43
CA PHE A 90 -6.61 7.48 5.76
C PHE A 90 -5.69 6.77 6.76
N TYR A 91 -5.38 7.42 7.88
CA TYR A 91 -4.61 6.84 8.98
C TYR A 91 -5.32 5.64 9.61
N ASN A 92 -6.62 5.71 9.84
CA ASN A 92 -7.41 4.64 10.44
C ASN A 92 -7.46 3.40 9.54
N VAL A 93 -7.40 3.56 8.22
CA VAL A 93 -7.42 2.46 7.26
C VAL A 93 -6.01 1.88 7.02
N THR A 94 -4.98 2.72 6.96
CA THR A 94 -3.64 2.31 6.53
C THR A 94 -2.61 2.22 7.65
N GLY A 95 -2.88 2.82 8.82
CA GLY A 95 -1.93 3.01 9.91
C GLY A 95 -0.84 4.06 9.61
N ILE A 96 -0.89 4.71 8.45
CA ILE A 96 0.13 5.66 7.97
C ILE A 96 -0.50 7.04 7.84
N SER A 97 0.18 8.05 8.36
CA SER A 97 -0.24 9.45 8.21
C SER A 97 -0.15 9.86 6.74
N TYR A 98 -1.17 10.58 6.26
CA TYR A 98 -1.17 11.07 4.89
C TYR A 98 -0.01 12.07 4.64
N GLN A 99 0.37 12.86 5.66
CA GLN A 99 1.54 13.75 5.58
C GLN A 99 2.83 12.99 5.23
N VAL A 100 2.99 11.74 5.69
CA VAL A 100 4.16 10.90 5.38
C VAL A 100 4.13 10.43 3.92
N VAL A 101 2.96 10.04 3.40
CA VAL A 101 2.82 9.59 2.01
C VAL A 101 3.16 10.72 1.05
N GLU A 102 2.73 11.93 1.36
CA GLU A 102 3.02 13.10 0.53
C GLU A 102 4.48 13.50 0.56
N LEU A 103 5.12 13.50 1.74
CA LEU A 103 6.56 13.71 1.86
C LEU A 103 7.35 12.70 1.01
N LEU A 104 6.96 11.42 1.05
CA LEU A 104 7.57 10.40 0.20
C LEU A 104 7.38 10.71 -1.30
N HIS A 105 6.20 11.18 -1.71
CA HIS A 105 5.96 11.58 -3.09
C HIS A 105 6.81 12.79 -3.51
N GLU A 106 7.00 13.77 -2.64
CA GLU A 106 7.90 14.91 -2.90
C GLU A 106 9.35 14.46 -3.05
N LEU A 107 9.86 13.62 -2.15
CA LEU A 107 11.21 13.05 -2.23
C LEU A 107 11.43 12.25 -3.52
N ILE A 108 10.44 11.46 -3.94
CA ILE A 108 10.51 10.70 -5.19
C ILE A 108 10.49 11.63 -6.42
N LYS A 109 9.70 12.72 -6.39
CA LYS A 109 9.68 13.72 -7.47
C LYS A 109 11.03 14.42 -7.60
N LEU A 110 11.64 14.84 -6.49
CA LEU A 110 12.95 15.48 -6.47
C LEU A 110 14.03 14.57 -7.08
N ASN A 111 14.09 13.30 -6.67
CA ASN A 111 15.03 12.31 -7.21
C ASN A 111 14.94 12.15 -8.75
N LYS A 112 13.74 12.27 -9.33
CA LYS A 112 13.53 12.17 -10.79
C LYS A 112 13.97 13.43 -11.55
N ILE A 113 13.89 14.60 -10.93
CA ILE A 113 14.30 15.88 -11.54
C ILE A 113 15.84 15.95 -11.61
N ASP A 114 16.53 15.41 -10.60
CA ASP A 114 18.00 15.40 -10.51
C ASP A 114 18.67 14.35 -11.40
N THR A 115 17.90 13.40 -11.97
CA THR A 115 18.44 12.45 -12.95
C THR A 115 18.51 13.03 -14.37
N GLU A 116 17.77 14.11 -14.66
CA GLU A 116 17.79 14.78 -15.96
C GLU A 116 18.72 16.00 -16.00
N ASN A 117 19.08 16.59 -14.86
CA ASN A 117 19.97 17.76 -14.77
C ASN A 117 21.19 17.45 -13.87
N SER A 118 22.39 17.75 -14.36
CA SER A 118 23.68 17.33 -13.82
C SER A 118 24.12 18.00 -12.49
N HIS A 119 23.28 18.00 -11.45
CA HIS A 119 23.56 18.63 -10.14
C HIS A 119 23.46 17.64 -8.97
N ILE A 120 24.11 16.48 -9.11
CA ILE A 120 24.10 15.37 -8.13
C ILE A 120 24.63 15.78 -6.74
N GLU A 121 25.49 16.80 -6.65
CA GLU A 121 26.04 17.28 -5.36
C GLU A 121 25.02 18.07 -4.54
N ASP A 122 24.10 18.80 -5.18
CA ASP A 122 23.13 19.65 -4.47
C ASP A 122 22.02 18.79 -3.84
N TYR A 123 21.51 17.78 -4.55
CA TYR A 123 20.43 16.92 -4.05
C TYR A 123 20.79 16.18 -2.76
N LYS A 124 21.98 15.56 -2.73
CA LYS A 124 22.41 14.80 -1.55
C LYS A 124 22.59 15.72 -0.33
N TYR A 125 23.06 16.94 -0.55
CA TYR A 125 23.17 17.96 0.50
C TYR A 125 21.80 18.36 1.06
N TRP A 126 20.82 18.64 0.18
CA TRP A 126 19.46 18.97 0.61
C TRP A 126 18.76 17.80 1.32
N LEU A 127 18.99 16.57 0.86
CA LEU A 127 18.46 15.37 1.50
C LEU A 127 19.01 15.18 2.93
N GLU A 128 20.33 15.32 3.12
CA GLU A 128 20.96 15.26 4.45
C GLU A 128 20.46 16.39 5.36
N HIS A 129 20.22 17.58 4.80
CA HIS A 129 19.66 18.72 5.52
C HIS A 129 18.22 18.46 5.97
N ASP A 130 17.38 17.95 5.07
CA ASP A 130 15.99 17.61 5.34
C ASP A 130 15.89 16.48 6.36
N ASP A 131 16.70 15.42 6.25
CA ASP A 131 16.74 14.31 7.22
C ASP A 131 17.04 14.82 8.64
N MET A 132 17.98 15.76 8.79
CA MET A 132 18.26 16.40 10.08
C MET A 132 17.06 17.17 10.62
N LEU A 133 16.41 17.97 9.78
CA LEU A 133 15.27 18.80 10.16
C LEU A 133 14.05 17.95 10.54
N TYR A 134 13.70 16.97 9.72
CA TYR A 134 12.57 16.06 9.95
C TYR A 134 12.80 15.12 11.14
N THR A 135 14.04 14.70 11.41
CA THR A 135 14.37 13.93 12.63
C THR A 135 14.06 14.73 13.90
N ALA A 136 14.39 16.02 13.92
CA ALA A 136 14.09 16.90 15.05
C ALA A 136 12.57 17.11 15.21
N LEU A 137 11.84 17.28 14.10
CA LEU A 137 10.39 17.42 14.09
C LEU A 137 9.69 16.13 14.57
N ALA A 138 10.09 14.98 14.05
CA ALA A 138 9.54 13.67 14.43
C ALA A 138 9.70 13.40 15.94
N SER A 139 10.87 13.77 16.49
CA SER A 139 11.13 13.67 17.93
C SER A 139 10.16 14.54 18.76
N LYS A 140 9.89 15.77 18.31
CA LYS A 140 8.92 16.67 18.96
C LYS A 140 7.48 16.17 18.85
N ILE A 141 7.10 15.60 17.70
CA ILE A 141 5.77 14.99 17.49
C ILE A 141 5.58 13.84 18.47
N LYS A 142 6.57 12.93 18.56
CA LYS A 142 6.54 11.80 19.49
C LYS A 142 6.32 12.24 20.94
N ILE A 143 7.10 13.21 21.42
CA ILE A 143 6.98 13.76 22.79
C ILE A 143 5.58 14.33 23.03
N LYS A 144 5.03 15.08 22.06
CA LYS A 144 3.68 15.65 22.20
C LYS A 144 2.59 14.60 22.22
N MET A 145 2.72 13.53 21.43
CA MET A 145 1.75 12.44 21.41
C MET A 145 1.78 11.65 22.72
N GLU A 146 2.97 11.42 23.30
CA GLU A 146 3.12 10.76 24.61
C GLU A 146 2.56 11.59 25.78
N GLN A 147 2.55 12.93 25.68
CA GLN A 147 2.01 13.83 26.72
C GLN A 147 0.48 13.97 26.69
N GLN A 148 -0.19 13.49 25.63
CA GLN A 148 -1.65 13.55 25.48
C GLN A 148 -2.35 12.26 25.93
N TYR A 149 -1.59 11.23 26.34
CA TYR A 149 -2.07 10.01 26.99
C TYR A 149 -1.73 10.03 28.48
#